data_AF-A0A349MGL8-F1
#
_entry.id   AF-A0A349MGL8-F1
#
_cell.length_a   1.000
_cell.length_b   1.000
_cell.length_c   1.000
_cell.angle_alpha   90.00
_cell.angle_beta   90.00
_cell.angle_gamma   90.00
#
_symmetry.space_group_name_H-M   'P 1'
#
loop_
_entity.id
_entity.type
_entity.pdbx_description
1 polymer ?
#
loop_
_entity_poly.entity_id
_entity_poly.type
_entity_poly.pdbx_seq_one_letter_code
_entity_poly.pdbx_strand_id
1 'polypeptide(L)'
;MKITLPGLRSIRRLYALFFLALFFFLLIIADFRRMQGFNVRLFLELDPLVAIGGLLTSQTLYKGMIFSVIMVVLTLFFGRFFCSWMCPLGIMNQIVGLGAGGLRPSQRQGLNAYRKIFRFKYHVLVVFLVVAAWGGLQVGLLDPIALVFRSMVVSVLPAVDGVMGLGIYPNGPVFHGGLVVAVVFLAVLLANRYLPRFWCRVVCPLGALLGVLSRWSVFGIQRDVEKCTGCNKCLLSCQGGCEPNGAWRPSECHLCMNCLEHCPEGALHYGLPKKGSSVHQPLDFHRRRLLETAVGSVVLFPVMRHSVSATTVDFPMLIRPPGSLTEEDFAKRCIKCAACMRVCPTHVLQPALLEGGFEGLWTPMLINRMGYCEHHCVLCGLACPTGAIRRLSVDEKIGRPPFVEPIRLGTAFFDRGRCLPWAMDIPCIVCEEVCPTSPKAIWYRPITITNRDGHAVTLKQPFVKPDLCIGCGICENKCPVGGKAAIRVSSVGESRSSTNRMLLTTHPGTPFSG
;
A
#
# COMPACT_ATOMS: atom_id res chain seq x y z
N MET A 1 29.15 31.82 4.71
CA MET A 1 27.91 32.27 4.06
C MET A 1 26.76 32.22 5.08
N LYS A 2 26.50 33.33 5.79
CA LYS A 2 25.38 33.44 6.76
C LYS A 2 24.10 33.68 5.96
N ILE A 3 23.42 32.60 5.57
CA ILE A 3 22.06 32.70 5.02
C ILE A 3 21.19 33.26 6.14
N THR A 4 20.58 34.41 5.90
CA THR A 4 19.69 35.08 6.86
C THR A 4 18.55 34.14 7.29
N LEU A 5 18.40 33.99 8.61
CA LEU A 5 17.51 33.04 9.30
C LEU A 5 16.02 32.99 8.86
N PRO A 6 15.34 34.06 8.38
CA PRO A 6 13.95 33.97 7.93
C PRO A 6 13.74 33.26 6.57
N GLY A 7 14.81 32.95 5.82
CA GLY A 7 14.70 32.27 4.53
C GLY A 7 14.46 30.76 4.61
N LEU A 8 15.08 30.07 5.57
CA LEU A 8 15.15 28.61 5.61
C LEU A 8 13.78 27.93 5.81
N ARG A 9 12.90 28.49 6.65
CA ARG A 9 11.54 27.95 6.84
C ARG A 9 10.65 28.19 5.63
N SER A 10 10.80 29.35 4.99
CA SER A 10 10.05 29.71 3.79
C SER A 10 10.44 28.81 2.62
N ILE A 11 11.75 28.59 2.42
CA ILE A 11 12.28 27.60 1.47
C ILE A 11 11.73 26.20 1.77
N ARG A 12 11.79 25.76 3.03
CA ARG A 12 11.22 24.47 3.44
C ARG A 12 9.72 24.37 3.12
N ARG A 13 8.93 25.40 3.42
CA ARG A 13 7.48 25.41 3.14
C ARG A 13 7.21 25.31 1.66
N LEU A 14 7.92 26.07 0.83
CA LEU A 14 7.81 26.02 -0.62
C LEU A 14 8.14 24.62 -1.14
N TYR A 15 9.25 24.04 -0.68
CA TYR A 15 9.66 22.69 -1.04
C TYR A 15 8.63 21.64 -0.60
N ALA A 16 8.14 21.72 0.63
CA ALA A 16 7.10 20.82 1.14
C ALA A 16 5.80 20.91 0.31
N LEU A 17 5.35 22.12 -0.03
CA LEU A 17 4.17 22.30 -0.88
C LEU A 17 4.39 21.75 -2.29
N PHE A 18 5.58 21.96 -2.85
CA PHE A 18 5.96 21.39 -4.15
C PHE A 18 5.91 19.85 -4.14
N PHE A 19 6.53 19.19 -3.16
CA PHE A 19 6.49 17.71 -3.08
C PHE A 19 5.11 17.16 -2.80
N LEU A 20 4.29 17.86 -1.99
CA LEU A 20 2.91 17.47 -1.76
C LEU A 20 2.07 17.60 -3.03
N ALA A 21 2.21 18.72 -3.76
CA ALA A 21 1.55 18.94 -5.03
C ALA A 21 2.00 17.91 -6.08
N LEU A 22 3.30 17.63 -6.17
CA LEU A 22 3.85 16.59 -7.03
C LEU A 22 3.27 15.21 -6.70
N PHE A 23 3.16 14.86 -5.42
CA PHE A 23 2.57 13.60 -4.99
C PHE A 23 1.11 13.47 -5.47
N PHE A 24 0.27 14.48 -5.22
CA PHE A 24 -1.13 14.46 -5.68
C PHE A 24 -1.26 14.51 -7.20
N PHE A 25 -0.40 15.28 -7.89
CA PHE A 25 -0.34 15.33 -9.34
C PHE A 25 -0.03 13.96 -9.94
N LEU A 26 1.00 13.27 -9.44
CA LEU A 26 1.34 11.91 -9.88
C LEU A 26 0.21 10.92 -9.57
N LEU A 27 -0.47 11.06 -8.42
CA LEU A 27 -1.58 10.20 -8.03
C LEU A 27 -2.82 10.38 -8.93
N ILE A 28 -3.12 11.62 -9.32
CA ILE A 28 -4.22 11.92 -10.25
C ILE A 28 -3.87 11.45 -11.66
N ILE A 29 -2.64 11.67 -12.12
CA ILE A 29 -2.18 11.26 -13.45
C ILE A 29 -1.96 9.75 -13.57
N ALA A 30 -1.85 9.03 -12.46
CA ALA A 30 -1.83 7.57 -12.40
C ALA A 30 -3.15 6.90 -12.87
N ASP A 31 -3.76 7.40 -13.93
CA ASP A 31 -4.95 6.85 -14.57
C ASP A 31 -4.58 6.09 -15.84
N PHE A 32 -5.37 5.09 -16.21
CA PHE A 32 -5.11 4.28 -17.41
C PHE A 32 -5.08 5.14 -18.70
N ARG A 33 -5.84 6.25 -18.74
CA ARG A 33 -5.90 7.17 -19.90
C ARG A 33 -4.61 7.93 -20.17
N ARG A 34 -3.80 8.17 -19.14
CA ARG A 34 -2.64 9.09 -19.18
C ARG A 34 -1.30 8.37 -18.94
N MET A 35 -1.33 7.05 -18.84
CA MET A 35 -0.13 6.22 -18.64
C MET A 35 0.67 6.09 -19.96
N GLN A 36 1.47 7.12 -20.26
CA GLN A 36 2.60 7.07 -21.19
C GLN A 36 3.94 7.24 -20.42
N GLY A 37 4.20 6.38 -19.43
CA GLY A 37 5.56 6.22 -18.87
C GLY A 37 5.94 7.02 -17.61
N PHE A 38 5.02 7.68 -16.91
CA PHE A 38 5.36 8.34 -15.63
C PHE A 38 5.44 7.33 -14.46
N ASN A 39 6.58 7.34 -13.74
CA ASN A 39 6.83 6.47 -12.59
C ASN A 39 6.07 6.95 -11.33
N VAL A 40 4.79 6.60 -11.23
CA VAL A 40 3.96 6.75 -10.01
C VAL A 40 4.59 6.04 -8.78
N ARG A 41 5.53 5.13 -9.04
CA ARG A 41 6.26 4.32 -8.06
C ARG A 41 7.36 5.07 -7.32
N LEU A 42 7.82 6.22 -7.83
CA LEU A 42 9.05 6.87 -7.35
C LEU A 42 9.03 7.13 -5.84
N PHE A 43 7.91 7.65 -5.29
CA PHE A 43 7.79 7.90 -3.85
C PHE A 43 7.85 6.61 -3.02
N LEU A 44 7.33 5.50 -3.55
CA LEU A 44 7.32 4.20 -2.87
C LEU A 44 8.68 3.48 -3.00
N GLU A 45 9.40 3.67 -4.11
CA GLU A 45 10.75 3.15 -4.34
C GLU A 45 11.83 3.86 -3.52
N LEU A 46 11.57 5.11 -3.12
CA LEU A 46 12.45 5.88 -2.23
C LEU A 46 12.35 5.47 -0.75
N ASP A 47 11.39 4.63 -0.36
CA ASP A 47 11.18 4.27 1.04
C ASP A 47 12.18 3.21 1.53
N PRO A 48 13.14 3.56 2.42
CA PRO A 48 14.10 2.60 2.96
C PRO A 48 13.48 1.55 3.88
N LEU A 49 12.33 1.83 4.51
CA LEU A 49 11.68 0.84 5.36
C LEU A 49 11.09 -0.30 4.53
N VAL A 50 10.45 0.03 3.41
CA VAL A 50 9.98 -0.97 2.44
C VAL A 50 11.15 -1.76 1.85
N ALA A 51 12.25 -1.10 1.49
CA ALA A 51 13.42 -1.79 0.95
C ALA A 51 14.04 -2.78 1.95
N ILE A 52 14.23 -2.37 3.20
CA ILE A 52 14.74 -3.26 4.27
C ILE A 52 13.75 -4.38 4.57
N GLY A 53 12.46 -4.07 4.68
CA GLY A 53 11.43 -5.08 4.90
C GLY A 53 11.40 -6.14 3.79
N GLY A 54 11.45 -5.71 2.53
CA GLY A 54 11.49 -6.60 1.37
C GLY A 54 12.77 -7.45 1.30
N LEU A 55 13.92 -6.86 1.67
CA LEU A 55 15.19 -7.59 1.76
C LEU A 55 15.12 -8.69 2.85
N LEU A 56 14.54 -8.38 4.02
CA LEU A 56 14.38 -9.33 5.11
C LEU A 56 13.41 -10.47 4.77
N THR A 57 12.32 -10.20 4.05
CA THR A 57 11.30 -11.21 3.73
C THR A 57 11.69 -12.10 2.55
N SER A 58 12.23 -11.51 1.48
CA SER A 58 12.46 -12.21 0.21
C SER A 58 13.93 -12.48 -0.11
N GLN A 59 14.86 -12.05 0.74
CA GLN A 59 16.32 -12.16 0.55
C GLN A 59 16.84 -11.57 -0.77
N THR A 60 15.98 -10.86 -1.49
CA THR A 60 16.22 -10.26 -2.80
C THR A 60 15.62 -8.87 -2.81
N LEU A 61 16.21 -7.96 -3.58
CA LEU A 61 15.72 -6.59 -3.65
C LEU A 61 15.30 -6.26 -5.09
N TYR A 62 14.08 -5.79 -5.27
CA TYR A 62 13.60 -5.35 -6.58
C TYR A 62 14.42 -4.15 -7.07
N LYS A 63 14.79 -4.14 -8.36
CA LYS A 63 15.72 -3.15 -8.95
C LYS A 63 15.35 -1.69 -8.62
N GLY A 64 14.06 -1.34 -8.62
CA GLY A 64 13.60 0.01 -8.30
C GLY A 64 13.88 0.45 -6.85
N MET A 65 13.95 -0.48 -5.90
CA MET A 65 14.17 -0.17 -4.49
C MET A 65 15.60 0.29 -4.18
N ILE A 66 16.52 0.24 -5.15
CA ILE A 66 17.87 0.80 -5.01
C ILE A 66 17.83 2.32 -4.77
N PHE A 67 16.77 3.01 -5.23
CA PHE A 67 16.60 4.43 -4.99
C PHE A 67 16.42 4.77 -3.50
N SER A 68 15.99 3.83 -2.67
CA SER A 68 15.93 4.02 -1.21
C SER A 68 17.31 4.31 -0.58
N VAL A 69 18.40 3.85 -1.21
CA VAL A 69 19.77 4.16 -0.76
C VAL A 69 20.03 5.67 -0.80
N ILE A 70 19.47 6.38 -1.79
CA ILE A 70 19.57 7.84 -1.87
C ILE A 70 18.97 8.46 -0.60
N MET A 71 17.81 7.98 -0.15
CA MET A 71 17.19 8.47 1.09
C MET A 71 18.00 8.15 2.33
N VAL A 72 18.63 6.97 2.40
CA VAL A 72 19.54 6.61 3.50
C VAL A 72 20.75 7.55 3.53
N VAL A 73 21.43 7.72 2.40
CA VAL A 73 22.60 8.61 2.28
C VAL A 73 22.22 10.03 2.65
N LEU A 74 21.16 10.59 2.06
CA LEU A 74 20.72 11.94 2.40
C LEU A 74 20.34 12.08 3.88
N THR A 75 19.82 11.03 4.52
CA THR A 75 19.54 11.04 5.97
C THR A 75 20.82 11.00 6.82
N LEU A 76 21.86 10.30 6.37
CA LEU A 76 23.18 10.29 7.02
C LEU A 76 23.93 11.62 6.84
N PHE A 77 23.64 12.40 5.80
CA PHE A 77 24.22 13.73 5.65
C PHE A 77 23.40 14.80 6.37
N PHE A 78 22.11 14.91 6.04
CA PHE A 78 21.28 16.02 6.48
C PHE A 78 20.46 15.73 7.74
N GLY A 79 20.42 14.49 8.21
CA GLY A 79 19.53 14.05 9.30
C GLY A 79 18.12 13.74 8.78
N ARG A 80 17.13 13.68 9.68
CA ARG A 80 15.76 13.25 9.36
C ARG A 80 14.94 14.33 8.64
N PHE A 81 15.38 14.75 7.45
CA PHE A 81 14.75 15.84 6.69
C PHE A 81 13.45 15.39 6.00
N PHE A 82 13.39 14.13 5.53
CA PHE A 82 12.27 13.58 4.78
C PHE A 82 10.89 13.90 5.38
N CYS A 83 10.74 13.74 6.71
CA CYS A 83 9.46 13.91 7.40
C CYS A 83 8.86 15.32 7.32
N SER A 84 9.65 16.37 7.07
CA SER A 84 9.15 17.77 6.98
C SER A 84 9.30 18.41 5.61
N TRP A 85 10.04 17.77 4.72
CA TRP A 85 10.40 18.31 3.40
C TRP A 85 9.72 17.55 2.26
N MET A 86 9.52 16.23 2.36
CA MET A 86 9.05 15.40 1.24
C MET A 86 7.87 14.49 1.58
N CYS A 87 7.77 14.02 2.83
CA CYS A 87 6.76 13.03 3.21
C CYS A 87 5.33 13.61 3.14
N PRO A 88 4.42 13.07 2.30
CA PRO A 88 3.08 13.62 2.13
C PRO A 88 2.30 13.61 3.45
N LEU A 89 2.34 12.50 4.21
CA LEU A 89 1.66 12.41 5.50
C LEU A 89 2.21 13.40 6.54
N GLY A 90 3.53 13.59 6.57
CA GLY A 90 4.18 14.53 7.48
C GLY A 90 3.76 15.99 7.21
N ILE A 91 3.63 16.35 5.93
CA ILE A 91 3.20 17.67 5.50
C ILE A 91 1.71 17.87 5.77
N MET A 92 0.86 16.87 5.47
CA MET A 92 -0.57 16.90 5.82
C MET A 92 -0.79 17.09 7.32
N ASN A 93 -0.07 16.33 8.16
CA ASN A 93 -0.10 16.48 9.61
C ASN A 93 0.34 17.88 10.07
N GLN A 94 1.32 18.48 9.38
CA GLN A 94 1.73 19.85 9.67
C GLN A 94 0.64 20.86 9.32
N ILE A 95 -0.04 20.70 8.18
CA ILE A 95 -1.13 21.59 7.74
C ILE A 95 -2.32 21.49 8.71
N VAL A 96 -2.78 20.27 9.03
CA VAL A 96 -3.87 20.05 9.99
C VAL A 96 -3.51 20.59 11.37
N GLY A 97 -2.25 20.45 11.79
CA GLY A 97 -1.75 21.00 13.05
C GLY A 97 -1.72 22.53 13.12
N LEU A 98 -1.75 23.26 12.00
CA LEU A 98 -1.88 24.73 12.00
C LEU A 98 -3.30 25.17 12.40
N GLY A 99 -4.32 24.35 12.08
CA GLY A 99 -5.72 24.61 12.40
C GLY A 99 -6.07 24.42 13.88
N ALA A 100 -5.19 23.83 14.70
CA ALA A 100 -5.36 23.70 16.15
C ALA A 100 -5.05 25.03 16.90
N GLY A 101 -5.71 26.11 16.47
CA GLY A 101 -5.67 27.42 17.12
C GLY A 101 -6.23 27.38 18.55
N GLY A 102 -5.87 28.38 19.38
CA GLY A 102 -6.49 28.60 20.70
C GLY A 102 -5.74 28.06 21.92
N LEU A 103 -4.61 27.35 21.76
CA LEU A 103 -3.80 26.90 22.91
C LEU A 103 -2.92 28.01 23.47
N ARG A 104 -2.88 28.14 24.80
CA ARG A 104 -1.95 29.05 25.50
C ARG A 104 -0.49 28.66 25.23
N PRO A 105 0.47 29.61 25.23
CA PRO A 105 1.88 29.31 25.00
C PRO A 105 2.45 28.22 25.94
N SER A 106 2.08 28.24 27.23
CA SER A 106 2.49 27.22 28.20
C SER A 106 1.97 25.81 27.86
N GLN A 107 0.72 25.71 27.40
CA GLN A 107 0.14 24.44 26.95
C GLN A 107 0.86 23.93 25.70
N ARG A 108 1.16 24.81 24.73
CA ARG A 108 1.92 24.45 23.52
C ARG A 108 3.32 23.95 23.86
N GLN A 109 3.99 24.60 24.80
CA GLN A 109 5.29 24.16 25.29
C GLN A 109 5.21 22.75 25.89
N GLY A 110 4.22 22.47 26.75
CA GLY A 110 4.03 21.15 27.36
C GLY A 110 3.65 20.04 26.37
N LEU A 111 2.98 20.36 25.26
CA LEU A 111 2.70 19.41 24.17
C LEU A 111 3.91 19.16 23.27
N ASN A 112 4.83 20.11 23.19
CA ASN A 112 6.08 20.00 22.43
C ASN A 112 7.27 19.52 23.25
N ALA A 113 7.13 19.36 24.57
CA ALA A 113 8.13 18.70 25.40
C ALA A 113 8.24 17.21 25.03
N TYR A 114 9.40 16.61 25.32
CA TYR A 114 9.61 15.20 25.08
C TYR A 114 8.70 14.35 25.98
N ARG A 115 8.14 13.26 25.42
CA ARG A 115 7.31 12.31 26.17
C ARG A 115 7.82 10.89 25.93
N LYS A 116 7.79 10.06 26.99
CA LYS A 116 8.21 8.65 26.92
C LYS A 116 7.40 7.83 25.89
N ILE A 117 6.16 8.24 25.59
CA ILE A 117 5.33 7.60 24.56
C ILE A 117 5.94 7.66 23.15
N PHE A 118 6.86 8.61 22.87
CA PHE A 118 7.54 8.69 21.57
C PHE A 118 8.45 7.48 21.32
N ARG A 119 8.76 6.69 22.36
CA ARG A 119 9.49 5.43 22.22
C ARG A 119 8.67 4.34 21.51
N PHE A 120 7.34 4.47 21.49
CA PHE A 120 6.43 3.47 20.92
C PHE A 120 6.73 3.16 19.45
N LYS A 121 7.04 4.17 18.62
CA LYS A 121 7.40 3.96 17.19
C LYS A 121 8.60 3.03 17.00
N TYR A 122 9.54 2.97 17.95
CA TYR A 122 10.69 2.06 17.88
C TYR A 122 10.29 0.62 18.19
N HIS A 123 9.32 0.42 19.09
CA HIS A 123 8.71 -0.91 19.29
C HIS A 123 7.94 -1.35 18.06
N VAL A 124 7.15 -0.45 17.45
CA VAL A 124 6.44 -0.73 16.18
C VAL A 124 7.43 -1.11 15.07
N LEU A 125 8.56 -0.38 14.96
CA LEU A 125 9.62 -0.73 14.01
C LEU A 125 10.19 -2.12 14.27
N VAL A 126 10.55 -2.45 15.52
CA VAL A 126 11.09 -3.77 15.88
C VAL A 126 10.10 -4.89 15.55
N VAL A 127 8.82 -4.72 15.89
CA VAL A 127 7.77 -5.70 15.55
C VAL A 127 7.74 -5.95 14.05
N PHE A 128 7.69 -4.90 13.21
CA PHE A 128 7.66 -5.08 11.76
C PHE A 128 8.92 -5.70 11.18
N LEU A 129 10.11 -5.36 11.69
CA LEU A 129 11.37 -5.95 11.22
C LEU A 129 11.47 -7.43 11.61
N VAL A 130 11.03 -7.80 12.81
CA VAL A 130 11.00 -9.20 13.26
C VAL A 130 9.98 -10.00 12.45
N VAL A 131 8.78 -9.47 12.25
CA VAL A 131 7.73 -10.10 11.42
C VAL A 131 8.21 -10.25 9.97
N ALA A 132 8.91 -9.24 9.43
CA ALA A 132 9.54 -9.31 8.11
C ALA A 132 10.63 -10.38 8.04
N ALA A 133 11.48 -10.50 9.06
CA ALA A 133 12.50 -11.55 9.12
C ALA A 133 11.91 -12.98 9.17
N TRP A 134 10.66 -13.12 9.64
CA TRP A 134 9.89 -14.37 9.63
C TRP A 134 9.01 -14.55 8.37
N GLY A 135 9.21 -13.71 7.36
CA GLY A 135 8.55 -13.82 6.04
C GLY A 135 7.23 -13.08 5.89
N GLY A 136 6.76 -12.33 6.90
CA GLY A 136 5.54 -11.53 6.80
C GLY A 136 5.80 -10.05 6.47
N LEU A 137 5.47 -9.58 5.27
CA LEU A 137 5.64 -8.15 4.94
C LEU A 137 4.42 -7.31 5.37
N GLN A 138 4.45 -6.80 6.61
CA GLN A 138 3.37 -5.94 7.15
C GLN A 138 3.72 -4.45 7.28
N VAL A 139 4.96 -4.09 6.92
CA VAL A 139 5.46 -2.70 6.92
C VAL A 139 4.51 -1.71 6.24
N GLY A 140 3.92 -2.10 5.10
CA GLY A 140 3.04 -1.26 4.30
C GLY A 140 1.74 -0.82 5.00
N LEU A 141 1.35 -1.46 6.10
CA LEU A 141 0.17 -1.05 6.87
C LEU A 141 0.36 0.30 7.57
N LEU A 142 1.55 0.54 8.11
CA LEU A 142 1.89 1.76 8.87
C LEU A 142 2.99 2.59 8.18
N ASP A 143 3.42 2.23 6.98
CA ASP A 143 4.24 3.12 6.16
C ASP A 143 3.44 4.39 5.79
N PRO A 144 3.94 5.60 6.10
CA PRO A 144 3.24 6.84 5.79
C PRO A 144 2.93 7.05 4.30
N ILE A 145 3.73 6.54 3.37
CA ILE A 145 3.53 6.78 1.94
C ILE A 145 2.44 5.84 1.41
N ALA A 146 2.55 4.54 1.69
CA ALA A 146 1.56 3.53 1.36
C ALA A 146 0.20 3.82 2.01
N LEU A 147 0.19 4.29 3.27
CA LEU A 147 -1.03 4.70 3.97
C LEU A 147 -1.75 5.83 3.25
N VAL A 148 -1.03 6.90 2.87
CA VAL A 148 -1.65 8.03 2.14
C VAL A 148 -2.11 7.56 0.77
N PHE A 149 -1.27 6.85 0.02
CA PHE A 149 -1.60 6.40 -1.34
C PHE A 149 -2.86 5.52 -1.32
N ARG A 150 -2.91 4.51 -0.45
CA ARG A 150 -4.08 3.63 -0.28
C ARG A 150 -5.33 4.41 0.11
N SER A 151 -5.23 5.32 1.07
CA SER A 151 -6.38 6.09 1.54
C SER A 151 -6.93 7.02 0.45
N MET A 152 -6.04 7.60 -0.35
CA MET A 152 -6.44 8.43 -1.49
C MET A 152 -7.13 7.61 -2.58
N VAL A 153 -6.59 6.45 -2.93
CA VAL A 153 -7.13 5.60 -4.01
C VAL A 153 -8.46 4.96 -3.63
N VAL A 154 -8.51 4.35 -2.44
CA VAL A 154 -9.62 3.48 -2.01
C VAL A 154 -10.77 4.29 -1.42
N SER A 155 -10.50 5.48 -0.85
CA SER A 155 -11.50 6.24 -0.10
C SER A 155 -11.71 7.67 -0.63
N VAL A 156 -10.66 8.49 -0.63
CA VAL A 156 -10.82 9.94 -0.83
C VAL A 156 -11.15 10.30 -2.27
N LEU A 157 -10.38 9.80 -3.25
CA LEU A 157 -10.63 10.11 -4.66
C LEU A 157 -11.99 9.63 -5.15
N PRO A 158 -12.43 8.38 -4.86
CA PRO A 158 -13.77 7.95 -5.26
C PRO A 158 -14.88 8.80 -4.63
N ALA A 159 -14.74 9.18 -3.36
CA ALA A 159 -15.71 10.06 -2.70
C ALA A 159 -15.73 11.47 -3.30
N VAL A 160 -14.55 12.03 -3.58
CA VAL A 160 -14.40 13.34 -4.24
C VAL A 160 -15.00 13.31 -5.64
N ASP A 161 -14.72 12.28 -6.43
CA ASP A 161 -15.22 12.15 -7.79
C ASP A 161 -16.74 11.95 -7.81
N GLY A 162 -17.29 11.16 -6.87
CA GLY A 162 -18.73 10.94 -6.74
C GLY A 162 -19.50 12.19 -6.28
N VAL A 163 -18.89 13.08 -5.49
CA VAL A 163 -19.53 14.31 -5.01
C VAL A 163 -19.34 15.48 -5.99
N MET A 164 -18.14 15.66 -6.52
CA MET A 164 -17.76 16.83 -7.33
C MET A 164 -17.81 16.58 -8.84
N GLY A 165 -17.98 15.34 -9.29
CA GLY A 165 -18.11 15.01 -10.73
C GLY A 165 -16.88 15.37 -11.56
N LEU A 166 -15.69 15.31 -10.97
CA LEU A 166 -14.44 15.79 -11.61
C LEU A 166 -13.94 14.88 -12.75
N GLY A 167 -14.55 13.71 -12.96
CA GLY A 167 -14.17 12.76 -14.00
C GLY A 167 -12.79 12.13 -13.76
N ILE A 168 -12.37 12.05 -12.50
CA ILE A 168 -11.10 11.43 -12.08
C ILE A 168 -11.15 9.93 -12.36
N TYR A 169 -12.30 9.30 -12.09
CA TYR A 169 -12.60 7.95 -12.52
C TYR A 169 -13.63 7.98 -13.67
N PRO A 170 -13.53 7.07 -14.64
CA PRO A 170 -14.56 6.96 -15.67
C PRO A 170 -15.92 6.54 -15.11
N ASN A 171 -15.92 5.68 -14.07
CA ASN A 171 -17.12 4.96 -13.62
C ASN A 171 -17.34 5.03 -12.09
N GLY A 172 -16.83 6.04 -11.37
CA GLY A 172 -17.08 6.24 -9.93
C GLY A 172 -16.94 4.97 -9.07
N PRO A 173 -15.76 4.34 -8.99
CA PRO A 173 -15.59 3.02 -8.40
C PRO A 173 -15.95 3.01 -6.92
N VAL A 174 -16.56 1.91 -6.47
CA VAL A 174 -16.71 1.59 -5.05
C VAL A 174 -15.65 0.57 -4.68
N PHE A 175 -14.93 0.83 -3.60
CA PHE A 175 -13.97 -0.12 -3.05
C PHE A 175 -14.47 -0.72 -1.73
N HIS A 176 -14.40 -2.06 -1.62
CA HIS A 176 -14.70 -2.73 -0.36
C HIS A 176 -13.76 -2.26 0.75
N GLY A 177 -14.29 -2.12 1.97
CA GLY A 177 -13.49 -1.63 3.10
C GLY A 177 -13.04 -0.16 3.01
N GLY A 178 -13.44 0.58 1.96
CA GLY A 178 -13.04 1.98 1.78
C GLY A 178 -13.45 2.90 2.94
N LEU A 179 -14.58 2.65 3.61
CA LEU A 179 -14.97 3.37 4.82
C LEU A 179 -13.99 3.14 5.97
N VAL A 180 -13.57 1.89 6.22
CA VAL A 180 -12.62 1.55 7.28
C VAL A 180 -11.29 2.25 7.03
N VAL A 181 -10.80 2.22 5.78
CA VAL A 181 -9.59 2.94 5.36
C VAL A 181 -9.74 4.44 5.60
N ALA A 182 -10.88 5.03 5.25
CA ALA A 182 -11.17 6.45 5.43
C ALA A 182 -11.15 6.85 6.91
N VAL A 183 -11.82 6.08 7.77
CA VAL A 183 -11.89 6.33 9.21
C VAL A 183 -10.49 6.25 9.84
N VAL A 184 -9.70 5.23 9.50
CA VAL A 184 -8.32 5.12 9.98
C VAL A 184 -7.49 6.33 9.54
N PHE A 185 -7.60 6.72 8.26
CA PHE A 185 -6.86 7.87 7.74
C PHE A 185 -7.26 9.19 8.40
N LEU A 186 -8.56 9.44 8.55
CA LEU A 186 -9.09 10.61 9.25
C LEU A 186 -8.66 10.62 10.71
N ALA A 187 -8.71 9.48 11.41
CA ALA A 187 -8.25 9.37 12.79
C ALA A 187 -6.76 9.75 12.91
N VAL A 188 -5.90 9.31 11.97
CA VAL A 188 -4.49 9.69 11.94
C VAL A 188 -4.29 11.20 11.76
N LEU A 189 -5.06 11.84 10.88
CA LEU A 189 -4.99 13.29 10.67
C LEU A 189 -5.54 14.07 11.87
N LEU A 190 -6.67 13.64 12.43
CA LEU A 190 -7.32 14.31 13.57
C LEU A 190 -6.56 14.10 14.88
N ALA A 191 -5.76 13.05 15.01
CA ALA A 191 -4.88 12.84 16.17
C ALA A 191 -3.90 14.01 16.41
N ASN A 192 -3.61 14.82 15.37
CA ASN A 192 -2.82 16.04 15.52
C ASN A 192 -3.45 17.08 16.47
N ARG A 193 -4.77 17.00 16.72
CA ARG A 193 -5.47 17.88 17.66
C ARG A 193 -5.05 17.67 19.12
N TYR A 194 -4.60 16.46 19.45
CA TYR A 194 -4.16 16.08 20.80
C TYR A 194 -2.65 16.22 20.96
N LEU A 195 -1.88 15.81 19.95
CA LEU A 195 -0.43 15.91 19.95
C LEU A 195 0.06 16.31 18.56
N PRO A 196 0.82 17.42 18.41
CA PRO A 196 1.29 17.86 17.11
C PRO A 196 2.17 16.79 16.46
N ARG A 197 1.87 16.46 15.20
CA ARG A 197 2.51 15.36 14.45
C ARG A 197 2.48 14.03 15.18
N PHE A 198 1.34 13.69 15.79
CA PHE A 198 1.14 12.44 16.55
C PHE A 198 1.70 11.22 15.83
N TRP A 199 1.36 11.03 14.56
CA TRP A 199 1.85 9.91 13.76
C TRP A 199 3.37 9.82 13.71
N CYS A 200 4.04 10.93 13.35
CA CYS A 200 5.50 10.97 13.17
C CYS A 200 6.29 10.84 14.48
N ARG A 201 5.67 11.22 15.61
CA ARG A 201 6.25 11.16 16.96
C ARG A 201 5.99 9.82 17.67
N VAL A 202 4.84 9.20 17.47
CA VAL A 202 4.38 8.05 18.28
C VAL A 202 4.34 6.75 17.50
N VAL A 203 3.89 6.72 16.24
CA VAL A 203 3.52 5.46 15.55
C VAL A 203 4.43 5.13 14.38
N CYS A 204 4.88 6.12 13.60
CA CYS A 204 5.50 5.95 12.29
C CYS A 204 6.82 5.13 12.34
N PRO A 205 6.84 3.88 11.81
CA PRO A 205 8.04 3.06 11.80
C PRO A 205 9.12 3.61 10.86
N LEU A 206 8.73 4.19 9.72
CA LEU A 206 9.70 4.84 8.81
C LEU A 206 10.39 6.01 9.52
N GLY A 207 9.62 6.77 10.28
CA GLY A 207 10.13 7.84 11.11
C GLY A 207 11.08 7.36 12.22
N ALA A 208 10.82 6.20 12.80
CA ALA A 208 11.70 5.56 13.76
C ALA A 208 13.02 5.15 13.10
N LEU A 209 12.96 4.49 11.94
CA LEU A 209 14.13 4.06 11.16
C LEU A 209 15.02 5.25 10.80
N LEU A 210 14.46 6.29 10.18
CA LEU A 210 15.20 7.50 9.84
C LEU A 210 15.75 8.23 11.07
N GLY A 211 15.05 8.14 12.22
CA GLY A 211 15.53 8.68 13.49
C GLY A 211 16.70 7.91 14.11
N VAL A 212 16.79 6.60 13.87
CA VAL A 212 17.99 5.81 14.23
C VAL A 212 19.15 6.22 13.33
N LEU A 213 18.92 6.28 12.01
CA LEU A 213 19.95 6.66 11.03
C LEU A 213 20.47 8.09 11.25
N SER A 214 19.58 9.03 11.61
CA SER A 214 19.98 10.42 11.84
C SER A 214 20.87 10.63 13.08
N ARG A 215 21.16 9.59 13.88
CA ARG A 215 22.14 9.69 14.97
C ARG A 215 23.55 9.89 14.44
N TRP A 216 23.85 9.36 13.26
CA TRP A 216 25.12 9.49 12.57
C TRP A 216 25.12 10.65 11.57
N SER A 217 24.14 11.55 11.65
CA SER A 217 24.03 12.65 10.69
C SER A 217 25.19 13.63 10.83
N VAL A 218 25.84 13.97 9.72
CA VAL A 218 26.95 14.94 9.69
C VAL A 218 26.44 16.37 9.98
N PHE A 219 25.33 16.76 9.37
CA PHE A 219 24.68 18.04 9.58
C PHE A 219 23.46 17.90 10.48
N GLY A 220 23.27 18.87 11.37
CA GLY A 220 22.13 18.90 12.27
C GLY A 220 21.90 20.27 12.87
N ILE A 221 20.85 20.39 13.67
CA ILE A 221 20.63 21.58 14.48
C ILE A 221 21.59 21.52 15.68
N GLN A 222 22.33 22.61 15.87
CA GLN A 222 23.32 22.79 16.90
C GLN A 222 22.94 23.98 17.78
N ARG A 223 23.18 23.84 19.09
CA ARG A 223 22.97 24.89 20.09
C ARG A 223 24.31 25.40 20.58
N ASP A 224 24.50 26.71 20.49
CA ASP A 224 25.57 27.45 21.14
C ASP A 224 25.18 27.68 22.61
N VAL A 225 25.89 27.03 23.55
CA VAL A 225 25.52 27.03 24.97
C VAL A 225 25.76 28.40 25.60
N GLU A 226 26.79 29.13 25.15
CA GLU A 226 27.16 30.44 25.68
C GLU A 226 26.11 31.52 25.37
N LYS A 227 25.47 31.42 24.20
CA LYS A 227 24.41 32.35 23.79
C LYS A 227 23.02 31.97 24.30
N CYS A 228 22.85 30.74 24.80
CA CYS A 228 21.53 30.24 25.13
C CYS A 228 21.10 30.64 26.55
N THR A 229 20.15 31.56 26.64
CA THR A 229 19.57 32.03 27.93
C THR A 229 18.53 31.09 28.54
N GLY A 230 18.27 29.91 27.95
CA GLY A 230 17.27 28.97 28.49
C GLY A 230 15.81 29.46 28.41
N CYS A 231 15.49 30.48 27.61
CA CYS A 231 14.17 31.13 27.56
C CYS A 231 12.99 30.27 27.07
N ASN A 232 13.21 29.01 26.68
CA ASN A 232 12.21 28.04 26.23
C ASN A 232 11.35 28.42 24.99
N LYS A 233 11.55 29.59 24.37
CA LYS A 233 10.75 30.04 23.21
C LYS A 233 10.83 29.10 22.01
N CYS A 234 11.96 28.42 21.81
CA CYS A 234 12.13 27.43 20.74
C CYS A 234 11.26 26.17 20.92
N LEU A 235 10.78 25.86 22.13
CA LEU A 235 9.87 24.76 22.40
C LEU A 235 8.43 25.06 21.95
N LEU A 236 8.04 26.33 21.86
CA LEU A 236 6.69 26.73 21.45
C LEU A 236 6.33 26.23 20.05
N SER A 237 7.31 26.12 19.16
CA SER A 237 7.14 25.71 17.77
C SER A 237 7.88 24.41 17.40
N CYS A 238 8.43 23.71 18.40
CA CYS A 238 9.16 22.46 18.20
C CYS A 238 8.21 21.32 17.84
N GLN A 239 8.11 21.01 16.55
CA GLN A 239 7.22 19.94 16.06
C GLN A 239 7.79 18.52 16.23
N GLY A 240 9.05 18.36 16.62
CA GLY A 240 9.67 17.04 16.83
C GLY A 240 9.67 16.55 18.28
N GLY A 241 9.51 17.44 19.26
CA GLY A 241 9.72 17.07 20.66
C GLY A 241 11.17 16.74 21.01
N CYS A 242 12.12 17.35 20.28
CA CYS A 242 13.56 17.07 20.39
C CYS A 242 14.30 17.95 21.42
N GLU A 243 13.58 18.85 22.12
CA GLU A 243 14.10 19.72 23.18
C GLU A 243 15.39 20.49 22.81
N PRO A 244 15.35 21.39 21.80
CA PRO A 244 16.54 22.09 21.28
C PRO A 244 17.28 22.97 22.30
N ASN A 245 16.62 23.42 23.37
CA ASN A 245 17.19 24.22 24.45
C ASN A 245 17.78 23.40 25.60
N GLY A 246 17.38 22.14 25.76
CA GLY A 246 17.69 21.31 26.91
C GLY A 246 18.49 20.08 26.52
N ALA A 247 17.93 18.92 26.87
CA ALA A 247 18.42 17.61 26.50
C ALA A 247 18.20 17.34 25.00
N TRP A 248 19.14 17.77 24.17
CA TRP A 248 19.01 17.67 22.71
C TRP A 248 18.90 16.22 22.23
N ARG A 249 17.80 15.90 21.54
CA ARG A 249 17.52 14.55 20.98
C ARG A 249 17.44 14.59 19.45
N PRO A 250 18.55 14.38 18.74
CA PRO A 250 18.59 14.51 17.28
C PRO A 250 17.67 13.52 16.55
N SER A 251 17.47 12.32 17.10
CA SER A 251 16.59 11.26 16.56
C SER A 251 15.10 11.64 16.47
N GLU A 252 14.66 12.56 17.33
CA GLU A 252 13.29 13.09 17.38
C GLU A 252 13.14 14.32 16.48
N CYS A 253 14.24 14.96 16.08
CA CYS A 253 14.18 16.15 15.26
C CYS A 253 13.69 15.81 13.84
N HIS A 254 12.64 16.51 13.38
CA HIS A 254 12.15 16.40 12.00
C HIS A 254 12.73 17.47 11.06
N LEU A 255 13.73 18.23 11.50
CA LEU A 255 14.36 19.33 10.74
C LEU A 255 13.34 20.31 10.12
N CYS A 256 12.34 20.68 10.91
CA CYS A 256 11.30 21.64 10.51
C CYS A 256 11.78 23.11 10.50
N MET A 257 12.96 23.37 11.08
CA MET A 257 13.61 24.69 11.20
C MET A 257 12.84 25.77 11.97
N ASN A 258 11.66 25.47 12.52
CA ASN A 258 10.85 26.45 13.25
C ASN A 258 11.57 27.04 14.49
N CYS A 259 12.41 26.25 15.15
CA CYS A 259 13.12 26.67 16.36
C CYS A 259 14.21 27.71 16.09
N LEU A 260 14.78 27.72 14.88
CA LEU A 260 15.83 28.67 14.48
C LEU A 260 15.28 30.10 14.45
N GLU A 261 14.09 30.29 13.89
CA GLU A 261 13.43 31.61 13.80
C GLU A 261 12.90 32.11 15.15
N HIS A 262 12.49 31.22 16.03
CA HIS A 262 11.92 31.59 17.34
C HIS A 262 12.99 31.87 18.41
N CYS A 263 14.27 31.70 18.08
CA CYS A 263 15.37 31.94 19.01
C CYS A 263 15.77 33.42 18.97
N PRO A 264 15.48 34.22 20.02
CA PRO A 264 15.81 35.64 20.03
C PRO A 264 17.33 35.88 20.04
N GLU A 265 18.09 35.00 20.70
CA GLU A 265 19.54 35.12 20.85
C GLU A 265 20.33 34.58 19.65
N GLY A 266 19.67 34.00 18.65
CA GLY A 266 20.35 33.34 17.53
C GLY A 266 21.27 32.17 17.95
N ALA A 267 21.02 31.58 19.12
CA ALA A 267 21.85 30.51 19.69
C ALA A 267 21.72 29.15 18.95
N LEU A 268 20.67 28.99 18.14
CA LEU A 268 20.45 27.78 17.34
C LEU A 268 20.88 28.01 15.90
N HIS A 269 21.63 27.08 15.32
CA HIS A 269 22.01 27.09 13.90
C HIS A 269 21.98 25.68 13.31
N TYR A 270 21.83 25.58 11.99
CA TYR A 270 21.95 24.31 11.28
C TYR A 270 23.35 24.22 10.65
N GLY A 271 24.08 23.13 10.92
CA GLY A 271 25.43 22.96 10.41
C GLY A 271 26.20 21.81 11.08
N LEU A 272 27.52 21.86 10.95
CA LEU A 272 28.43 20.92 11.57
C LEU A 272 28.48 21.13 13.10
N PRO A 273 28.69 20.06 13.89
CA PRO A 273 28.90 20.18 15.32
C PRO A 273 30.15 21.01 15.60
N LYS A 274 30.03 21.99 16.50
CA LYS A 274 31.14 22.82 16.99
C LYS A 274 31.52 22.43 18.42
N LYS A 275 32.77 22.68 18.81
CA LYS A 275 33.18 22.63 20.23
C LYS A 275 32.30 23.62 21.01
N GLY A 276 31.70 23.18 22.11
CA GLY A 276 30.72 23.96 22.88
C GLY A 276 29.24 23.74 22.50
N SER A 277 28.94 22.79 21.62
CA SER A 277 27.56 22.39 21.32
C SER A 277 26.92 21.55 22.44
N SER A 278 25.59 21.60 22.57
CA SER A 278 24.84 20.89 23.61
C SER A 278 25.09 19.38 23.61
N VAL A 279 25.14 18.77 24.80
CA VAL A 279 25.24 17.32 24.98
C VAL A 279 24.07 16.62 24.28
N HIS A 280 24.39 15.81 23.27
CA HIS A 280 23.42 14.96 22.60
C HIS A 280 22.98 13.87 23.56
N GLN A 281 21.68 13.80 23.87
CA GLN A 281 21.17 12.64 24.56
C GLN A 281 21.19 11.43 23.63
N PRO A 282 21.77 10.30 24.06
CA PRO A 282 21.71 9.08 23.29
C PRO A 282 20.26 8.62 23.19
N LEU A 283 19.97 7.83 22.15
CA LEU A 283 18.67 7.20 22.06
C LEU A 283 18.48 6.27 23.26
N ASP A 284 17.54 6.62 24.15
CA ASP A 284 17.22 5.81 25.32
C ASP A 284 16.32 4.64 24.91
N PHE A 285 16.97 3.60 24.41
CA PHE A 285 16.38 2.29 24.25
C PHE A 285 16.30 1.63 25.63
N HIS A 286 15.08 1.37 26.14
CA HIS A 286 14.93 0.35 27.18
C HIS A 286 15.25 -1.00 26.55
N ARG A 287 16.53 -1.36 26.52
CA ARG A 287 17.05 -2.56 25.84
C ARG A 287 16.25 -3.81 26.22
N ARG A 288 15.95 -3.96 27.51
CA ARG A 288 15.09 -5.01 28.05
C ARG A 288 13.70 -5.02 27.41
N ARG A 289 13.01 -3.88 27.34
CA ARG A 289 11.67 -3.80 26.71
C ARG A 289 11.72 -4.04 25.20
N LEU A 290 12.79 -3.65 24.52
CA LEU A 290 12.93 -3.94 23.08
C LEU A 290 13.14 -5.42 22.83
N LEU A 291 13.98 -6.06 23.66
CA LEU A 291 14.16 -7.50 23.65
C LEU A 291 12.83 -8.21 23.93
N GLU A 292 12.10 -7.78 24.97
CA GLU A 292 10.76 -8.31 25.28
C GLU A 292 9.80 -8.16 24.07
N THR A 293 9.79 -7.01 23.39
CA THR A 293 8.97 -6.85 22.18
C THR A 293 9.44 -7.71 21.01
N ALA A 294 10.74 -7.90 20.84
CA ALA A 294 11.29 -8.77 19.80
C ALA A 294 10.93 -10.24 20.06
N VAL A 295 11.18 -10.73 21.28
CA VAL A 295 10.84 -12.09 21.72
C VAL A 295 9.33 -12.31 21.62
N GLY A 296 8.52 -11.38 22.11
CA GLY A 296 7.07 -11.44 22.00
C GLY A 296 6.61 -11.52 20.55
N SER A 297 7.26 -10.79 19.62
CA SER A 297 6.95 -10.87 18.18
C SER A 297 7.34 -12.21 17.57
N VAL A 298 8.51 -12.76 17.96
CA VAL A 298 8.99 -14.09 17.52
C VAL A 298 8.05 -15.20 17.97
N VAL A 299 7.48 -15.11 19.19
CA VAL A 299 6.56 -16.12 19.71
C VAL A 299 5.14 -15.94 19.13
N LEU A 300 4.63 -14.70 19.09
CA LEU A 300 3.25 -14.44 18.71
C LEU A 300 3.02 -14.56 17.20
N PHE A 301 3.99 -14.17 16.37
CA PHE A 301 3.79 -14.15 14.91
C PHE A 301 3.54 -15.55 14.32
N PRO A 302 4.32 -16.61 14.64
CA PRO A 302 4.03 -17.96 14.18
C PRO A 302 2.68 -18.47 14.68
N VAL A 303 2.34 -18.22 15.95
CA VAL A 303 1.03 -18.59 16.51
C VAL A 303 -0.10 -17.91 15.74
N MET A 304 0.02 -16.61 15.48
CA MET A 304 -0.96 -15.84 14.71
C MET A 304 -1.06 -16.35 13.27
N ARG A 305 0.07 -16.62 12.62
CA ARG A 305 0.14 -17.18 11.27
C ARG A 305 -0.53 -18.55 11.22
N HIS A 306 -0.29 -19.44 12.17
CA HIS A 306 -0.94 -20.76 12.15
C HIS A 306 -2.39 -20.77 12.67
N SER A 307 -2.79 -19.79 13.48
CA SER A 307 -4.16 -19.70 14.02
C SER A 307 -5.14 -18.97 13.09
N VAL A 308 -4.64 -18.10 12.21
CA VAL A 308 -5.47 -17.18 11.40
C VAL A 308 -5.18 -17.26 9.90
N SER A 309 -4.19 -18.05 9.44
CA SER A 309 -3.75 -17.97 8.04
C SER A 309 -4.52 -18.87 7.08
N ALA A 310 -5.04 -18.18 6.07
CA ALA A 310 -5.44 -18.62 4.73
C ALA A 310 -4.39 -19.41 3.92
N THR A 311 -3.21 -19.70 4.49
CA THR A 311 -2.17 -20.49 3.79
C THR A 311 -2.48 -21.99 3.75
N THR A 312 -3.45 -22.47 4.52
CA THR A 312 -3.87 -23.90 4.51
C THR A 312 -5.19 -24.14 3.80
N VAL A 313 -5.95 -23.09 3.52
CA VAL A 313 -7.24 -23.17 2.81
C VAL A 313 -7.14 -22.28 1.59
N ASP A 314 -6.98 -22.89 0.42
CA ASP A 314 -7.09 -22.19 -0.86
C ASP A 314 -8.45 -21.48 -0.90
N PHE A 315 -8.48 -20.17 -0.62
CA PHE A 315 -9.70 -19.40 -0.74
C PHE A 315 -10.09 -19.39 -2.21
N PRO A 316 -11.19 -20.07 -2.61
CA PRO A 316 -11.47 -20.28 -4.04
C PRO A 316 -11.71 -18.98 -4.79
N MET A 317 -12.04 -17.90 -4.06
CA MET A 317 -12.33 -16.57 -4.60
C MET A 317 -11.11 -15.62 -4.54
N LEU A 318 -9.98 -16.03 -3.97
CA LEU A 318 -8.77 -15.20 -3.90
C LEU A 318 -8.02 -15.20 -5.23
N ILE A 319 -8.56 -14.47 -6.20
CA ILE A 319 -7.97 -14.33 -7.53
C ILE A 319 -7.08 -13.10 -7.53
N ARG A 320 -5.79 -13.26 -7.83
CA ARG A 320 -4.80 -12.17 -7.87
C ARG A 320 -4.70 -11.55 -9.27
N PRO A 321 -4.23 -10.29 -9.40
CA PRO A 321 -3.97 -9.68 -10.71
C PRO A 321 -2.95 -10.47 -11.55
N PRO A 322 -2.97 -10.34 -12.88
CA PRO A 322 -2.01 -11.01 -13.77
C PRO A 322 -0.58 -10.62 -13.43
N GLY A 323 0.31 -11.61 -13.41
CA GLY A 323 1.72 -11.42 -13.08
C GLY A 323 2.02 -11.41 -11.58
N SER A 324 1.03 -11.64 -10.72
CA SER A 324 1.29 -11.90 -9.30
C SER A 324 2.15 -13.14 -9.14
N LEU A 325 3.11 -13.08 -8.21
CA LEU A 325 3.91 -14.25 -7.83
C LEU A 325 3.05 -15.29 -7.10
N THR A 326 3.68 -16.42 -6.72
CA THR A 326 3.09 -17.40 -5.79
C THR A 326 2.53 -16.67 -4.56
N GLU A 327 1.49 -17.20 -3.91
CA GLU A 327 0.86 -16.49 -2.78
C GLU A 327 1.87 -16.15 -1.67
N GLU A 328 2.81 -17.07 -1.40
CA GLU A 328 3.88 -16.86 -0.44
C GLU A 328 4.82 -15.71 -0.84
N ASP A 329 5.33 -15.70 -2.07
CA ASP A 329 6.25 -14.65 -2.54
C ASP A 329 5.54 -13.31 -2.73
N PHE A 330 4.27 -13.35 -3.11
CA PHE A 330 3.43 -12.17 -3.22
C PHE A 330 3.24 -11.51 -1.85
N ALA A 331 2.91 -12.29 -0.81
CA ALA A 331 2.75 -11.79 0.56
C ALA A 331 4.07 -11.23 1.12
N LYS A 332 5.21 -11.83 0.76
CA LYS A 332 6.56 -11.33 1.13
C LYS A 332 6.94 -10.00 0.47
N ARG A 333 6.26 -9.56 -0.61
CA ARG A 333 6.64 -8.37 -1.40
C ARG A 333 5.56 -7.29 -1.47
N CYS A 334 4.30 -7.59 -1.21
CA CYS A 334 3.21 -6.64 -1.36
C CYS A 334 3.14 -5.65 -0.19
N ILE A 335 3.33 -4.36 -0.47
CA ILE A 335 3.28 -3.27 0.54
C ILE A 335 1.91 -2.62 0.68
N LYS A 336 0.85 -3.24 0.14
CA LYS A 336 -0.54 -2.81 0.37
C LYS A 336 -0.80 -1.34 0.01
N CYS A 337 -0.10 -0.84 -1.03
CA CYS A 337 -0.14 0.57 -1.43
C CYS A 337 -1.33 0.95 -2.33
N ALA A 338 -2.09 -0.03 -2.84
CA ALA A 338 -3.21 0.16 -3.78
C ALA A 338 -2.84 0.78 -5.16
N ALA A 339 -1.56 0.89 -5.51
CA ALA A 339 -1.14 1.42 -6.82
C ALA A 339 -1.73 0.65 -8.02
N CYS A 340 -1.81 -0.68 -7.93
CA CYS A 340 -2.43 -1.52 -8.96
C CYS A 340 -3.95 -1.29 -9.09
N MET A 341 -4.65 -0.97 -8.01
CA MET A 341 -6.09 -0.70 -8.01
C MET A 341 -6.39 0.63 -8.71
N ARG A 342 -5.54 1.64 -8.50
CA ARG A 342 -5.67 2.98 -9.10
C ARG A 342 -5.57 2.96 -10.63
N VAL A 343 -4.69 2.12 -11.18
CA VAL A 343 -4.47 2.01 -12.64
C VAL A 343 -5.40 1.01 -13.33
N CYS A 344 -6.29 0.35 -12.58
CA CYS A 344 -7.19 -0.67 -13.12
C CYS A 344 -8.36 0.00 -13.89
N PRO A 345 -8.50 -0.19 -15.21
CA PRO A 345 -9.52 0.50 -16.01
C PRO A 345 -10.94 0.00 -15.72
N THR A 346 -11.09 -1.26 -15.33
CA THR A 346 -12.37 -1.91 -15.04
C THR A 346 -12.73 -1.89 -13.56
N HIS A 347 -11.82 -1.41 -12.70
CA HIS A 347 -11.97 -1.41 -11.23
C HIS A 347 -12.27 -2.78 -10.60
N VAL A 348 -11.89 -3.87 -11.28
CA VAL A 348 -12.04 -5.24 -10.77
C VAL A 348 -11.17 -5.51 -9.54
N LEU A 349 -10.04 -4.78 -9.42
CA LEU A 349 -9.10 -4.96 -8.33
C LEU A 349 -9.56 -4.24 -7.07
N GLN A 350 -9.69 -5.00 -6.00
CA GLN A 350 -10.30 -4.60 -4.75
C GLN A 350 -9.39 -5.00 -3.59
N PRO A 351 -9.39 -4.25 -2.48
CA PRO A 351 -8.63 -4.63 -1.30
C PRO A 351 -9.29 -5.84 -0.63
N ALA A 352 -8.54 -6.93 -0.51
CA ALA A 352 -8.92 -8.07 0.30
C ALA A 352 -9.05 -7.66 1.77
N LEU A 353 -9.96 -8.31 2.50
CA LEU A 353 -10.11 -8.17 3.95
C LEU A 353 -9.42 -9.35 4.63
N LEU A 354 -10.06 -10.51 4.65
CA LEU A 354 -9.57 -11.73 5.31
C LEU A 354 -9.44 -12.92 4.35
N GLU A 355 -9.78 -12.73 3.07
CA GLU A 355 -9.72 -13.77 2.02
C GLU A 355 -8.29 -14.27 1.77
N GLY A 356 -7.28 -13.42 2.01
CA GLY A 356 -5.86 -13.80 1.99
C GLY A 356 -5.26 -14.00 3.38
N GLY A 357 -6.10 -14.19 4.40
CA GLY A 357 -5.70 -14.22 5.80
C GLY A 357 -5.20 -12.85 6.28
N PHE A 358 -4.58 -12.84 7.45
CA PHE A 358 -4.04 -11.59 8.01
C PHE A 358 -2.95 -10.96 7.12
N GLU A 359 -2.10 -11.79 6.50
CA GLU A 359 -1.04 -11.27 5.65
C GLU A 359 -1.55 -10.62 4.36
N GLY A 360 -2.70 -11.10 3.88
CA GLY A 360 -3.43 -10.61 2.72
C GLY A 360 -4.31 -9.38 2.98
N LEU A 361 -4.39 -8.84 4.20
CA LEU A 361 -5.20 -7.65 4.48
C LEU A 361 -4.83 -6.49 3.56
N TRP A 362 -5.83 -5.91 2.87
CA TRP A 362 -5.72 -4.83 1.88
C TRP A 362 -4.84 -5.11 0.66
N THR A 363 -4.50 -6.37 0.42
CA THR A 363 -3.83 -6.77 -0.83
C THR A 363 -4.84 -6.84 -1.99
N PRO A 364 -4.43 -6.65 -3.26
CA PRO A 364 -5.36 -6.68 -4.39
C PRO A 364 -5.91 -8.09 -4.68
N MET A 365 -7.21 -8.19 -4.83
CA MET A 365 -7.92 -9.36 -5.37
C MET A 365 -8.97 -8.93 -6.40
N LEU A 366 -9.36 -9.84 -7.29
CA LEU A 366 -10.43 -9.59 -8.27
C LEU A 366 -11.79 -9.86 -7.64
N ILE A 367 -12.72 -8.92 -7.83
CA ILE A 367 -14.14 -9.15 -7.57
C ILE A 367 -14.90 -8.96 -8.89
N ASN A 368 -15.12 -10.09 -9.56
CA ASN A 368 -15.62 -10.10 -10.94
C ASN A 368 -17.04 -9.56 -11.10
N ARG A 369 -17.80 -9.45 -10.01
CA ARG A 369 -19.13 -8.81 -10.06
C ARG A 369 -19.05 -7.30 -10.26
N MET A 370 -17.95 -6.66 -9.87
CA MET A 370 -17.75 -5.21 -10.03
C MET A 370 -17.01 -4.83 -11.31
N GLY A 371 -16.16 -5.72 -11.82
CA GLY A 371 -15.43 -5.51 -13.07
C GLY A 371 -14.85 -6.81 -13.60
N TYR A 372 -13.94 -6.75 -14.56
CA TYR A 372 -13.24 -7.93 -15.08
C TYR A 372 -11.80 -7.59 -15.44
N CYS A 373 -10.91 -8.58 -15.56
CA CYS A 373 -9.56 -8.35 -16.04
C CYS A 373 -9.57 -8.14 -17.55
N GLU A 374 -9.31 -6.91 -18.00
CA GLU A 374 -9.23 -6.58 -19.42
C GLU A 374 -8.12 -7.37 -20.13
N HIS A 375 -8.42 -8.02 -21.26
CA HIS A 375 -7.57 -9.06 -21.85
C HIS A 375 -6.18 -8.52 -22.22
N HIS A 376 -6.12 -7.35 -22.86
CA HIS A 376 -4.88 -6.72 -23.33
C HIS A 376 -4.22 -5.75 -22.33
N CYS A 377 -4.65 -5.71 -21.06
CA CYS A 377 -4.14 -4.75 -20.07
C CYS A 377 -3.05 -5.34 -19.15
N VAL A 378 -1.90 -4.66 -19.02
CA VAL A 378 -0.78 -5.06 -18.14
C VAL A 378 -0.40 -4.00 -17.09
N LEU A 379 -1.27 -3.00 -16.88
CA LEU A 379 -0.95 -1.81 -16.08
C LEU A 379 -0.62 -2.11 -14.60
N CYS A 380 -1.19 -3.16 -14.01
CA CYS A 380 -0.95 -3.51 -12.61
C CYS A 380 0.52 -3.87 -12.33
N GLY A 381 1.19 -4.63 -13.21
CA GLY A 381 2.63 -4.88 -13.15
C GLY A 381 3.47 -3.62 -13.43
N LEU A 382 2.92 -2.69 -14.22
CA LEU A 382 3.50 -1.38 -14.46
C LEU A 382 3.27 -0.36 -13.31
N ALA A 383 2.48 -0.71 -12.30
CA ALA A 383 2.28 0.15 -11.13
C ALA A 383 2.94 -0.41 -9.86
N CYS A 384 3.29 -1.71 -9.83
CA CYS A 384 3.84 -2.34 -8.63
C CYS A 384 5.30 -1.91 -8.34
N PRO A 385 5.59 -1.24 -7.21
CA PRO A 385 6.94 -0.75 -6.90
C PRO A 385 7.89 -1.85 -6.40
N THR A 386 7.36 -2.92 -5.80
CA THR A 386 8.16 -3.99 -5.17
C THR A 386 8.34 -5.22 -6.04
N GLY A 387 7.69 -5.28 -7.21
CA GLY A 387 7.68 -6.47 -8.04
C GLY A 387 6.87 -7.64 -7.45
N ALA A 388 5.98 -7.40 -6.49
CA ALA A 388 4.98 -8.40 -6.06
C ALA A 388 4.08 -8.83 -7.23
N ILE A 389 3.80 -7.89 -8.15
CA ILE A 389 3.24 -8.15 -9.47
C ILE A 389 4.36 -7.88 -10.47
N ARG A 390 4.81 -8.92 -11.16
CA ARG A 390 5.88 -8.82 -12.16
C ARG A 390 5.41 -8.01 -13.36
N ARG A 391 6.36 -7.38 -14.05
CA ARG A 391 6.07 -6.69 -15.31
C ARG A 391 5.80 -7.76 -16.37
N LEU A 392 4.69 -7.61 -17.08
CA LEU A 392 4.27 -8.47 -18.19
C LEU A 392 4.24 -7.66 -19.47
N SER A 393 4.61 -8.27 -20.59
CA SER A 393 4.18 -7.77 -21.90
C SER A 393 2.74 -8.18 -22.18
N VAL A 394 2.08 -7.49 -23.12
CA VAL A 394 0.74 -7.88 -23.55
C VAL A 394 0.78 -9.28 -24.17
N ASP A 395 1.80 -9.57 -24.99
CA ASP A 395 1.98 -10.86 -25.65
C ASP A 395 2.16 -12.00 -24.64
N GLU A 396 2.93 -11.78 -23.57
CA GLU A 396 3.07 -12.77 -22.50
C GLU A 396 1.75 -13.02 -21.78
N LYS A 397 0.99 -11.96 -21.49
CA LYS A 397 -0.30 -12.09 -20.79
C LYS A 397 -1.29 -12.96 -21.59
N ILE A 398 -1.34 -12.75 -22.91
CA ILE A 398 -2.34 -13.40 -23.79
C ILE A 398 -1.82 -14.70 -24.42
N GLY A 399 -0.54 -15.06 -24.26
CA GLY A 399 0.04 -16.27 -24.86
C GLY A 399 0.30 -16.12 -26.36
N ARG A 400 0.93 -15.01 -26.77
CA ARG A 400 1.44 -14.83 -28.14
C ARG A 400 2.96 -15.06 -28.22
N PRO A 401 3.47 -15.58 -29.35
CA PRO A 401 4.90 -15.83 -29.55
C PRO A 401 5.76 -14.63 -29.12
N PRO A 402 6.85 -14.84 -28.33
CA PRO A 402 7.47 -16.13 -27.99
C PRO A 402 6.80 -16.92 -26.85
N PHE A 403 5.76 -16.38 -26.22
CA PHE A 403 5.05 -17.02 -25.10
C PHE A 403 3.89 -17.85 -25.63
N VAL A 404 3.90 -19.16 -25.40
CA VAL A 404 2.87 -20.08 -25.96
C VAL A 404 1.63 -20.15 -25.07
N GLU A 405 1.80 -20.11 -23.74
CA GLU A 405 0.69 -20.23 -22.80
C GLU A 405 0.26 -18.87 -22.23
N PRO A 406 -1.04 -18.54 -22.23
CA PRO A 406 -1.54 -17.34 -21.60
C PRO A 406 -1.44 -17.41 -20.08
N ILE A 407 -1.34 -16.24 -19.43
CA ILE A 407 -1.43 -16.14 -17.98
C ILE A 407 -2.88 -16.38 -17.54
N ARG A 408 -3.11 -17.51 -16.87
CA ARG A 408 -4.41 -17.88 -16.30
C ARG A 408 -4.52 -17.35 -14.87
N LEU A 409 -5.62 -16.67 -14.58
CA LEU A 409 -5.95 -16.18 -13.23
C LEU A 409 -6.81 -17.19 -12.45
N GLY A 410 -7.38 -18.16 -13.14
CA GLY A 410 -8.35 -19.10 -12.58
C GLY A 410 -9.24 -19.71 -13.66
N THR A 411 -10.31 -20.38 -13.23
CA THR A 411 -11.25 -21.12 -14.11
C THR A 411 -12.69 -20.75 -13.78
N ALA A 412 -13.52 -20.63 -14.81
CA ALA A 412 -14.95 -20.34 -14.67
C ALA A 412 -15.80 -21.61 -14.53
N PHE A 413 -16.80 -21.58 -13.65
CA PHE A 413 -17.72 -22.68 -13.38
C PHE A 413 -19.17 -22.21 -13.41
N PHE A 414 -20.06 -23.02 -13.98
CA PHE A 414 -21.50 -22.77 -14.00
C PHE A 414 -22.19 -23.38 -12.79
N ASP A 415 -23.05 -22.58 -12.16
CA ASP A 415 -24.10 -23.03 -11.25
C ASP A 415 -25.35 -23.33 -12.08
N ARG A 416 -25.60 -24.62 -12.34
CA ARG A 416 -26.74 -25.07 -13.16
C ARG A 416 -28.08 -24.70 -12.56
N GLY A 417 -28.19 -24.56 -11.24
CA GLY A 417 -29.43 -24.16 -10.57
C GLY A 417 -29.77 -22.67 -10.73
N ARG A 418 -28.83 -21.86 -11.25
CA ARG A 418 -29.03 -20.41 -11.49
C ARG A 418 -28.95 -20.02 -12.95
N CYS A 419 -28.28 -20.82 -13.77
CA CYS A 419 -28.06 -20.52 -15.18
C CYS A 419 -29.38 -20.58 -15.94
N LEU A 420 -29.76 -19.49 -16.63
CA LEU A 420 -31.05 -19.35 -17.29
C LEU A 420 -31.39 -20.51 -18.25
N PRO A 421 -30.47 -20.98 -19.13
CA PRO A 421 -30.74 -22.11 -20.01
C PRO A 421 -30.79 -23.47 -19.31
N TRP A 422 -30.33 -23.57 -18.06
CA TRP A 422 -30.35 -24.82 -17.28
C TRP A 422 -31.50 -24.89 -16.28
N ALA A 423 -31.86 -23.76 -15.66
CA ALA A 423 -32.79 -23.71 -14.53
C ALA A 423 -34.17 -23.15 -14.89
N MET A 424 -34.29 -22.33 -15.93
CA MET A 424 -35.50 -21.58 -16.25
C MET A 424 -35.96 -21.75 -17.69
N ASP A 425 -35.28 -22.58 -18.48
CA ASP A 425 -35.57 -22.81 -19.90
C ASP A 425 -35.59 -21.51 -20.75
N ILE A 426 -34.77 -20.53 -20.35
CA ILE A 426 -34.64 -19.24 -21.05
C ILE A 426 -33.32 -19.23 -21.85
N PRO A 427 -33.36 -18.95 -23.17
CA PRO A 427 -32.16 -18.89 -23.99
C PRO A 427 -31.26 -17.71 -23.59
N CYS A 428 -29.96 -17.96 -23.39
CA CYS A 428 -28.98 -16.94 -23.03
C CYS A 428 -27.59 -17.35 -23.53
N ILE A 429 -26.92 -16.45 -24.27
CA ILE A 429 -25.59 -16.68 -24.87
C ILE A 429 -24.52 -15.67 -24.41
N VAL A 430 -24.88 -14.78 -23.48
CA VAL A 430 -24.04 -13.64 -23.06
C VAL A 430 -22.60 -14.06 -22.72
N CYS A 431 -22.43 -15.14 -21.96
CA CYS A 431 -21.12 -15.60 -21.51
C CYS A 431 -20.18 -16.03 -22.65
N GLU A 432 -20.72 -16.63 -23.71
CA GLU A 432 -19.96 -16.96 -24.91
C GLU A 432 -19.62 -15.69 -25.70
N GLU A 433 -20.60 -14.81 -25.91
CA GLU A 433 -20.42 -13.58 -26.69
C GLU A 433 -19.26 -12.74 -26.16
N VAL A 434 -19.19 -12.57 -24.83
CA VAL A 434 -18.19 -11.74 -24.16
C VAL A 434 -16.86 -12.45 -23.91
N CYS A 435 -16.75 -13.75 -24.20
CA CYS A 435 -15.51 -14.50 -23.96
C CYS A 435 -14.39 -13.97 -24.88
N PRO A 436 -13.28 -13.42 -24.34
CA PRO A 436 -12.27 -12.72 -25.13
C PRO A 436 -11.23 -13.66 -25.75
N THR A 437 -11.21 -14.94 -25.38
CA THR A 437 -10.21 -15.89 -25.87
C THR A 437 -10.53 -16.32 -27.30
N SER A 438 -9.49 -16.59 -28.08
CA SER A 438 -9.61 -17.13 -29.43
C SER A 438 -8.70 -18.36 -29.55
N PRO A 439 -9.24 -19.59 -29.62
CA PRO A 439 -10.66 -19.95 -29.58
C PRO A 439 -11.38 -19.63 -28.24
N LYS A 440 -12.70 -19.49 -28.29
CA LYS A 440 -13.53 -19.17 -27.10
C LYS A 440 -13.48 -20.30 -26.08
N ALA A 441 -13.29 -19.95 -24.81
CA ALA A 441 -13.30 -20.89 -23.70
C ALA A 441 -14.71 -21.36 -23.33
N ILE A 442 -15.74 -20.61 -23.72
CA ILE A 442 -17.14 -20.92 -23.46
C ILE A 442 -17.80 -21.28 -24.79
N TRP A 443 -18.51 -22.40 -24.81
CA TRP A 443 -19.23 -22.91 -25.98
C TRP A 443 -20.59 -23.46 -25.54
N TYR A 444 -21.50 -23.74 -26.48
CA TYR A 444 -22.83 -24.26 -26.18
C TYR A 444 -23.14 -25.57 -26.89
N ARG A 445 -24.02 -26.36 -26.27
CA ARG A 445 -24.68 -27.51 -26.90
C ARG A 445 -26.15 -27.18 -27.13
N PRO A 446 -26.66 -27.29 -28.37
CA PRO A 446 -28.08 -27.16 -28.63
C PRO A 446 -28.82 -28.37 -28.07
N ILE A 447 -29.93 -28.13 -27.39
CA ILE A 447 -30.87 -29.17 -26.92
C ILE A 447 -32.28 -28.66 -27.13
N THR A 448 -33.19 -29.55 -27.55
CA THR A 448 -34.62 -29.22 -27.62
C THR A 448 -35.29 -29.88 -26.42
N ILE A 449 -35.95 -29.08 -25.59
CA ILE A 449 -36.71 -29.57 -24.44
C ILE A 449 -38.15 -29.07 -24.54
N THR A 450 -39.06 -29.81 -23.92
CA THR A 450 -40.43 -29.35 -23.72
C THR A 450 -40.48 -28.59 -22.41
N ASN A 451 -40.73 -27.27 -22.47
CA ASN A 451 -40.87 -26.44 -21.27
C ASN A 451 -42.12 -26.84 -20.49
N ARG A 452 -42.24 -26.39 -19.24
CA ARG A 452 -43.39 -26.58 -18.35
C ARG A 452 -44.74 -26.25 -19.00
N ASP A 453 -44.76 -25.28 -19.92
CA ASP A 453 -45.97 -24.86 -20.64
C ASP A 453 -46.30 -25.74 -21.87
N GLY A 454 -45.58 -26.84 -22.10
CA GLY A 454 -45.81 -27.79 -23.20
C GLY A 454 -45.19 -27.37 -24.54
N HIS A 455 -44.55 -26.20 -24.61
CA HIS A 455 -43.87 -25.73 -25.82
C HIS A 455 -42.48 -26.35 -25.99
N ALA A 456 -42.15 -26.77 -27.22
CA ALA A 456 -40.80 -27.18 -27.58
C ALA A 456 -39.90 -25.93 -27.71
N VAL A 457 -38.86 -25.84 -26.89
CA VAL A 457 -37.89 -24.75 -26.87
C VAL A 457 -36.49 -25.30 -27.16
N THR A 458 -35.81 -24.71 -28.14
CA THR A 458 -34.41 -25.01 -28.42
C THR A 458 -33.50 -24.13 -27.58
N LEU A 459 -32.75 -24.73 -26.67
CA LEU A 459 -31.85 -24.06 -25.75
C LEU A 459 -30.39 -24.29 -26.14
N LYS A 460 -29.57 -23.27 -25.92
CA LYS A 460 -28.11 -23.33 -26.02
C LYS A 460 -27.54 -23.46 -24.62
N GLN A 461 -27.28 -24.68 -24.16
CA GLN A 461 -26.73 -24.93 -22.82
C GLN A 461 -25.22 -24.66 -22.82
N PRO A 462 -24.70 -23.74 -21.97
CA PRO A 462 -23.31 -23.34 -22.02
C PRO A 462 -22.40 -24.27 -21.19
N PHE A 463 -21.16 -24.43 -21.67
CA PHE A 463 -20.08 -25.19 -21.05
C PHE A 463 -18.77 -24.41 -21.11
N VAL A 464 -17.88 -24.63 -20.14
CA VAL A 464 -16.53 -24.05 -20.12
C VAL A 464 -15.53 -25.14 -20.51
N LYS A 465 -14.62 -24.83 -21.44
CA LYS A 465 -13.41 -25.61 -21.70
C LYS A 465 -12.28 -25.06 -20.83
N PRO A 466 -11.89 -25.75 -19.74
CA PRO A 466 -10.95 -25.20 -18.77
C PRO A 466 -9.58 -24.85 -19.36
N ASP A 467 -9.10 -25.62 -20.34
CA ASP A 467 -7.78 -25.40 -20.98
C ASP A 467 -7.67 -24.06 -21.72
N LEU A 468 -8.80 -23.48 -22.13
CA LEU A 468 -8.83 -22.19 -22.80
C LEU A 468 -9.21 -21.05 -21.84
N CYS A 469 -9.74 -21.37 -20.65
CA CYS A 469 -10.20 -20.37 -19.70
C CYS A 469 -9.00 -19.67 -19.05
N ILE A 470 -8.97 -18.34 -19.15
CA ILE A 470 -7.94 -17.51 -18.51
C ILE A 470 -8.38 -16.89 -17.18
N GLY A 471 -9.62 -17.15 -16.74
CA GLY A 471 -10.13 -16.63 -15.46
C GLY A 471 -10.31 -15.12 -15.39
N CYS A 472 -10.53 -14.44 -16.53
CA CYS A 472 -10.62 -12.97 -16.56
C CYS A 472 -11.88 -12.39 -15.88
N GLY A 473 -12.92 -13.19 -15.64
CA GLY A 473 -14.11 -12.75 -14.90
C GLY A 473 -15.17 -12.02 -15.71
N ILE A 474 -14.97 -11.75 -17.01
CA ILE A 474 -15.95 -10.97 -17.82
C ILE A 474 -17.31 -11.67 -17.94
N CYS A 475 -17.32 -13.00 -18.00
CA CYS A 475 -18.55 -13.79 -18.03
C CYS A 475 -19.36 -13.70 -16.72
N GLU A 476 -18.69 -13.63 -15.57
CA GLU A 476 -19.32 -13.43 -14.25
C GLU A 476 -19.85 -12.00 -14.10
N ASN A 477 -19.09 -11.02 -14.59
CA ASN A 477 -19.49 -9.61 -14.60
C ASN A 477 -20.75 -9.36 -15.41
N LYS A 478 -20.80 -9.89 -16.64
CA LYS A 478 -21.89 -9.67 -17.60
C LYS A 478 -23.06 -10.64 -17.43
N CYS A 479 -22.98 -11.58 -16.48
CA CYS A 479 -24.07 -12.52 -16.23
C CYS A 479 -25.36 -11.78 -15.82
N PRO A 480 -26.48 -11.94 -16.54
CA PRO A 480 -27.73 -11.20 -16.29
C PRO A 480 -28.46 -11.67 -15.02
N VAL A 481 -28.05 -12.81 -14.44
CA VAL A 481 -28.67 -13.35 -13.23
C VAL A 481 -28.37 -12.43 -12.04
N GLY A 482 -29.43 -11.98 -11.35
CA GLY A 482 -29.35 -11.13 -10.17
C GLY A 482 -28.76 -11.83 -8.94
N GLY A 483 -28.20 -11.05 -8.01
CA GLY A 483 -27.51 -11.57 -6.83
C GLY A 483 -26.21 -12.29 -7.20
N LYS A 484 -26.09 -13.58 -6.86
CA LYS A 484 -24.94 -14.41 -7.28
C LYS A 484 -25.05 -14.74 -8.77
N ALA A 485 -24.00 -14.49 -9.53
CA ALA A 485 -23.94 -14.86 -10.94
C ALA A 485 -24.05 -16.37 -11.13
N ALA A 486 -24.64 -16.79 -12.24
CA ALA A 486 -24.75 -18.20 -12.61
C ALA A 486 -23.43 -18.79 -13.12
N ILE A 487 -22.49 -17.96 -13.54
CA ILE A 487 -21.11 -18.37 -13.84
C ILE A 487 -20.18 -17.59 -12.92
N ARG A 488 -19.25 -18.28 -12.28
CA ARG A 488 -18.31 -17.70 -11.30
C ARG A 488 -16.90 -18.19 -11.59
N VAL A 489 -15.92 -17.31 -11.43
CA VAL A 489 -14.52 -17.69 -11.55
C VAL A 489 -13.98 -18.05 -10.16
N SER A 490 -13.18 -19.11 -10.12
CA SER A 490 -12.39 -19.50 -8.96
C SER A 490 -10.90 -19.46 -9.32
N SER A 491 -10.01 -19.28 -8.34
CA SER A 491 -8.55 -19.30 -8.50
C SER A 491 -7.98 -20.64 -8.99
N VAL A 492 -8.78 -21.72 -9.01
CA VAL A 492 -8.34 -23.02 -9.52
C VAL A 492 -7.82 -22.93 -10.96
N GLY A 493 -6.64 -23.50 -11.19
CA GLY A 493 -5.97 -23.51 -12.51
C GLY A 493 -5.18 -22.23 -12.82
N GLU A 494 -4.91 -21.38 -11.82
CA GLU A 494 -4.10 -20.18 -11.99
C GLU A 494 -2.62 -20.51 -12.30
N SER A 495 -1.99 -19.73 -13.18
CA SER A 495 -0.60 -19.95 -13.60
C SER A 495 0.43 -19.73 -12.47
N ARG A 496 0.06 -19.05 -11.39
CA ARG A 496 0.97 -18.72 -10.28
C ARG A 496 1.12 -19.83 -9.23
N SER A 497 0.23 -20.82 -9.24
CA SER A 497 0.22 -21.90 -8.26
C SER A 497 0.36 -23.25 -8.95
N SER A 498 1.33 -24.05 -8.51
CA SER A 498 1.48 -25.44 -8.97
C SER A 498 0.50 -26.39 -8.29
N THR A 499 0.01 -26.04 -7.10
CA THR A 499 -0.85 -26.89 -6.27
C THR A 499 -2.34 -26.67 -6.52
N ASN A 500 -2.74 -25.43 -6.82
CA ASN A 500 -4.14 -25.07 -7.04
C ASN A 500 -4.59 -25.41 -8.48
N ARG A 501 -4.67 -26.69 -8.79
CA ARG A 501 -5.03 -27.25 -10.12
C ARG A 501 -6.32 -28.07 -10.04
N MET A 502 -6.94 -28.30 -11.20
CA MET A 502 -8.01 -29.30 -11.28
C MET A 502 -7.43 -30.70 -11.04
N LEU A 503 -7.96 -31.41 -10.04
CA LEU A 503 -7.43 -32.70 -9.59
C LEU A 503 -7.56 -33.82 -10.63
N LEU A 504 -8.51 -33.71 -11.56
CA LEU A 504 -8.67 -34.65 -12.67
C LEU A 504 -8.43 -33.89 -13.97
N THR A 505 -7.24 -34.07 -14.56
CA THR A 505 -6.98 -33.59 -15.92
C THR A 505 -7.86 -34.35 -16.90
N THR A 506 -8.55 -33.63 -17.79
CA THR A 506 -9.47 -34.17 -18.80
C THR A 506 -8.79 -34.96 -19.93
N HIS A 507 -7.53 -35.39 -19.74
CA HIS A 507 -6.79 -36.21 -20.68
C HIS A 507 -6.52 -37.61 -20.09
N PRO A 508 -6.88 -38.69 -20.81
CA PRO A 508 -6.42 -40.03 -20.47
C PRO A 508 -4.94 -40.13 -20.87
N GLY A 509 -4.01 -40.06 -19.93
CA GLY A 509 -2.60 -40.31 -20.28
C GLY A 509 -1.51 -39.96 -19.26
N THR A 510 -1.75 -39.13 -18.25
CA THR A 510 -0.71 -38.83 -17.24
C THR A 510 -1.04 -39.54 -15.94
N PRO A 511 -0.22 -40.53 -15.50
CA PRO A 511 -0.43 -41.19 -14.23
C PRO A 511 -0.21 -40.20 -13.09
N PHE A 512 -1.13 -40.23 -12.13
CA PHE A 512 -0.94 -39.64 -10.80
C PHE A 512 0.35 -40.21 -10.19
N SER A 513 1.41 -39.41 -10.07
CA SER A 513 2.47 -39.68 -9.11
C SER A 513 2.04 -39.03 -7.79
N GLY A 514 1.54 -39.87 -6.88
CA GLY A 514 1.16 -39.48 -5.52
C GLY A 514 2.31 -39.05 -4.64
#